data_AF-A0ABD4W3I2-F1
#
_entry.id   AF-A0ABD4W3I2-F1
#
_cell.length_a   1.000
_cell.length_b   1.000
_cell.length_c   1.000
_cell.angle_alpha   90.00
_cell.angle_beta   90.00
_cell.angle_gamma   90.00
#
_symmetry.space_group_name_H-M   'P 1'
#
loop_
_entity.id
_entity.type
_entity.pdbx_description
1 polymer ?
#
loop_
_entity_poly.entity_id
_entity_poly.type
_entity_poly.pdbx_seq_one_letter_code
_entity_poly.pdbx_strand_id
1 'polypeptide(L)'
;MLFHRSGSKKKKRKHEFPTAYSVIIIVLVLVQLLTFFIPAGNYATVSYDQSAKDFAITMPSGKVKHEPATQKTLDRYKVKIDAKKLIDGTIYKPVAIPDSYQRVNVKKPNFREAVVQFLTSQVQGIADSIDIITFILILGGIIGVVYANGAINSGMQALSEHIKGKQILLIVIVMGLIALGGTTFGLAEETMAFYPMLIPVFLEAGYDTMTVVATIFLGTTLGTLGSTINPFSTVIASNTAGVNFARALPLRIIMLLVSLGAGMLYTIIYAEKVRKDPSKSLVYDQYEESKKKFLAFDSQADKGDFTWRQKLTLLTFVAGFLVMIWGVQNRGWYFTEIAVVFLAVSYLLFLVSGLSEHRFMESFVSGAADLLGVALTVGLARAVSIVMDESNTSDTIMYFFSKQITGMNKLAFVWVLFLIYIVLGFFIQSSSGLAVLSMPIMAPLANIVGVDRASVIDAYNWGQGYIGLIAPVGLILMSLAMVNIGFDRWFKFIWKQLVIQFVICLIFLGIGLLVY
;
A
#
# COMPACT_ATOMS: atom_id res chain seq x y z
N MET A 1 -5.41 51.00 18.83
CA MET A 1 -6.55 51.65 18.14
C MET A 1 -6.78 50.91 16.83
N LEU A 2 -7.84 50.08 16.73
CA LEU A 2 -9.10 50.37 15.99
C LEU A 2 -8.89 50.25 14.46
N PHE A 3 -9.53 49.44 13.60
CA PHE A 3 -10.74 48.60 13.55
C PHE A 3 -10.50 47.54 12.42
N HIS A 4 -11.01 46.30 12.44
CA HIS A 4 -12.35 45.98 11.90
C HIS A 4 -12.76 44.57 12.34
N ARG A 5 -13.83 44.46 13.13
CA ARG A 5 -14.57 43.22 13.33
C ARG A 5 -15.41 42.96 12.08
N SER A 6 -14.89 42.11 11.19
CA SER A 6 -15.73 41.43 10.20
C SER A 6 -16.72 40.54 10.94
N GLY A 7 -18.01 40.82 10.78
CA GLY A 7 -19.09 40.01 11.29
C GLY A 7 -18.99 38.60 10.72
N SER A 8 -18.48 37.67 11.53
CA SER A 8 -18.55 36.23 11.30
C SER A 8 -20.02 35.83 11.21
N LYS A 9 -20.57 35.81 9.99
CA LYS A 9 -21.72 34.96 9.68
C LYS A 9 -21.31 33.56 10.09
N LYS A 10 -21.93 33.02 11.14
CA LYS A 10 -21.83 31.59 11.49
C LYS A 10 -22.21 30.79 10.24
N LYS A 11 -21.21 30.41 9.43
CA LYS A 11 -21.34 29.34 8.44
C LYS A 11 -21.85 28.17 9.26
N LYS A 12 -23.09 27.74 9.01
CA LYS A 12 -23.58 26.45 9.51
C LYS A 12 -22.45 25.46 9.25
N ARG A 13 -21.92 24.81 10.30
CA ARG A 13 -20.90 23.76 10.16
C ARG A 13 -21.46 22.78 9.16
N LYS A 14 -21.01 22.83 7.90
CA LYS A 14 -21.26 21.76 6.95
C LYS A 14 -20.62 20.55 7.60
N HIS A 15 -21.34 19.44 7.60
CA HIS A 15 -20.83 18.18 8.11
C HIS A 15 -19.64 17.80 7.22
N GLU A 16 -18.43 18.23 7.60
CA GLU A 16 -17.20 17.87 6.92
C GLU A 16 -16.86 16.44 7.34
N PHE A 17 -16.51 15.61 6.36
CA PHE A 17 -16.11 14.23 6.63
C PHE A 17 -14.82 14.24 7.48
N PRO A 18 -14.64 13.31 8.43
CA PRO A 18 -13.44 13.26 9.28
C PRO A 18 -12.15 13.19 8.45
N THR A 19 -11.08 13.81 8.97
CA THR A 19 -9.75 13.77 8.34
C THR A 19 -9.17 12.36 8.35
N ALA A 20 -8.14 12.10 7.53
CA ALA A 20 -7.42 10.82 7.49
C ALA A 20 -7.03 10.32 8.89
N TYR A 21 -6.39 11.21 9.67
CA TYR A 21 -6.05 11.00 11.07
C TYR A 21 -7.25 10.57 11.93
N SER A 22 -8.37 11.30 11.81
CA SER A 22 -9.58 11.03 12.60
C SER A 22 -10.16 9.67 12.27
N VAL A 23 -10.17 9.28 10.99
CA VAL A 23 -10.68 7.97 10.57
C VAL A 23 -9.80 6.85 11.10
N ILE A 24 -8.47 6.97 11.03
CA ILE A 24 -7.54 5.97 11.58
C ILE A 24 -7.73 5.82 13.09
N ILE A 25 -7.88 6.93 13.82
CA ILE A 25 -8.15 6.92 15.26
C ILE A 25 -9.46 6.19 15.56
N ILE A 26 -10.53 6.43 14.79
CA ILE A 26 -11.80 5.72 14.96
C ILE A 26 -11.61 4.21 14.75
N VAL A 27 -10.88 3.80 13.71
CA VAL A 27 -10.58 2.39 13.46
C VAL A 27 -9.76 1.78 14.60
N LEU A 28 -8.75 2.50 15.11
CA LEU A 28 -7.93 2.08 16.24
C LEU A 28 -8.77 1.88 17.51
N VAL A 29 -9.70 2.78 17.80
CA VAL A 29 -10.64 2.63 18.93
C VAL A 29 -11.53 1.40 18.74
N LEU A 30 -12.07 1.18 17.54
CA LEU A 30 -12.89 0.00 17.24
C LEU A 30 -12.10 -1.29 17.42
N VAL A 31 -10.86 -1.33 16.95
CA VAL A 31 -9.96 -2.48 17.10
C VAL A 31 -9.64 -2.72 18.58
N GLN A 32 -9.30 -1.67 19.33
CA GLN A 32 -9.10 -1.76 20.78
C GLN A 32 -10.34 -2.30 21.50
N LEU A 33 -11.56 -1.91 21.09
CA LEU A 33 -12.79 -2.48 21.66
C LEU A 33 -12.96 -3.95 21.31
N LEU A 34 -12.64 -4.36 20.08
CA LEU A 34 -12.71 -5.75 19.65
C LEU A 34 -11.77 -6.65 20.47
N THR A 35 -10.61 -6.16 20.92
CA THR A 35 -9.69 -6.95 21.76
C THR A 35 -10.28 -7.34 23.12
N PHE A 36 -11.29 -6.62 23.60
CA PHE A 36 -12.03 -7.01 24.82
C PHE A 36 -12.97 -8.18 24.62
N PHE A 37 -13.44 -8.42 23.39
CA PHE A 37 -14.39 -9.49 23.09
C PHE A 37 -13.68 -10.74 22.55
N ILE A 38 -12.63 -10.55 21.77
CA ILE A 38 -11.87 -11.65 21.16
C ILE A 38 -10.88 -12.21 22.20
N PRO A 39 -10.87 -13.53 22.45
CA PRO A 39 -9.91 -14.12 23.38
C PRO A 39 -8.49 -14.07 22.79
N ALA A 40 -7.51 -13.88 23.66
CA ALA A 40 -6.10 -13.94 23.28
C ALA A 40 -5.69 -15.39 22.95
N GLY A 41 -4.93 -15.56 21.89
CA GLY A 41 -4.43 -16.86 21.46
C GLY A 41 -3.25 -16.69 20.51
N ASN A 42 -2.32 -17.63 20.53
CA ASN A 42 -1.12 -17.61 19.71
C ASN A 42 -0.88 -18.95 19.05
N TYR A 43 -0.40 -18.93 17.81
CA TYR A 43 0.32 -20.05 17.21
C TYR A 43 1.77 -20.05 17.73
N ALA A 44 2.38 -21.23 17.79
CA ALA A 44 3.83 -21.30 17.84
C ALA A 44 4.40 -20.74 16.54
N THR A 45 5.55 -20.08 16.59
CA THR A 45 6.21 -19.55 15.39
C THR A 45 7.61 -20.11 15.22
N VAL A 46 8.08 -20.12 13.98
CA VAL A 46 9.47 -20.43 13.63
C VAL A 46 10.10 -19.24 12.91
N SER A 47 11.29 -18.84 13.35
CA SER A 47 12.13 -17.85 12.68
C SER A 47 13.57 -18.33 12.64
N TYR A 48 14.37 -17.80 11.71
CA TYR A 48 15.80 -18.06 11.69
C TYR A 48 16.54 -17.05 12.56
N ASP A 49 17.31 -17.54 13.53
CA ASP A 49 18.20 -16.72 14.34
C ASP A 49 19.57 -16.68 13.68
N GLN A 50 19.95 -15.51 13.14
CA GLN A 50 21.22 -15.33 12.45
C GLN A 50 22.44 -15.47 13.37
N SER A 51 22.29 -15.14 14.66
CA SER A 51 23.38 -15.20 15.64
C SER A 51 23.64 -16.64 16.05
N ALA A 52 22.57 -17.39 16.34
CA ALA A 52 22.67 -18.81 16.73
C ALA A 52 22.84 -19.75 15.52
N LYS A 53 22.52 -19.30 14.31
CA LYS A 53 22.43 -20.11 13.07
C LYS A 53 21.45 -21.29 13.17
N ASP A 54 20.45 -21.14 14.02
CA ASP A 54 19.43 -22.15 14.32
C ASP A 54 18.03 -21.60 14.07
N PHE A 55 17.03 -22.48 13.99
CA PHE A 55 15.63 -22.09 14.04
C PHE A 55 15.22 -21.82 15.49
N ALA A 56 14.72 -20.63 15.74
CA ALA A 56 14.08 -20.25 17.00
C ALA A 56 12.58 -20.60 16.91
N ILE A 57 12.16 -21.60 17.68
CA ILE A 57 10.76 -22.00 17.84
C ILE A 57 10.18 -21.27 19.05
N THR A 58 9.32 -20.29 18.81
CA THR A 58 8.65 -19.54 19.88
C THR A 58 7.30 -20.18 20.16
N MET A 59 7.15 -20.78 21.33
CA MET A 59 5.90 -21.41 21.76
C MET A 59 4.87 -20.34 22.15
N PRO A 60 3.56 -20.65 22.15
CA PRO A 60 2.50 -19.71 22.57
C PRO A 60 2.71 -19.14 23.98
N SER A 61 3.42 -19.85 24.85
CA SER A 61 3.79 -19.40 26.20
C SER A 61 4.94 -18.36 26.22
N GLY A 62 5.49 -17.97 25.07
CA GLY A 62 6.67 -17.10 24.95
C GLY A 62 8.02 -17.80 25.15
N LYS A 63 8.05 -19.12 25.39
CA LYS A 63 9.30 -19.88 25.53
C LYS A 63 9.92 -20.12 24.16
N VAL A 64 11.18 -19.73 24.00
CA VAL A 64 11.94 -19.96 22.76
C VAL A 64 12.79 -21.22 22.91
N LYS A 65 12.72 -22.10 21.91
CA LYS A 65 13.55 -23.30 21.80
C LYS A 65 14.35 -23.23 20.50
N HIS A 66 15.67 -23.33 20.59
CA HIS A 66 16.52 -23.40 19.41
C HIS A 66 16.61 -24.84 18.90
N GLU A 67 16.43 -25.02 17.60
CA GLU A 67 16.57 -26.30 16.91
C GLU A 67 17.40 -26.13 15.63
N PRO A 68 18.10 -27.19 15.18
CA PRO A 68 18.93 -27.10 13.98
C PRO A 68 18.17 -26.56 12.77
N ALA A 69 18.76 -25.58 12.07
CA ALA A 69 18.20 -24.94 10.88
C ALA A 69 18.18 -25.89 9.65
N THR A 70 17.36 -26.93 9.69
CA THR A 70 17.29 -27.99 8.68
C THR A 70 15.85 -28.25 8.21
N GLN A 71 15.69 -28.75 6.99
CA GLN A 71 14.37 -29.12 6.47
C GLN A 71 13.65 -30.14 7.36
N LYS A 72 14.40 -31.10 7.94
CA LYS A 72 13.85 -32.10 8.88
C LYS A 72 13.20 -31.47 10.11
N THR A 73 13.70 -30.33 10.57
CA THR A 73 13.09 -29.58 11.68
C THR A 73 11.75 -29.01 11.24
N LEU A 74 11.67 -28.35 10.09
CA LEU A 74 10.42 -27.78 9.58
C LEU A 74 9.37 -28.86 9.29
N ASP A 75 9.78 -29.98 8.68
CA ASP A 75 8.89 -31.09 8.36
C ASP A 75 8.25 -31.70 9.62
N ARG A 76 9.02 -31.79 10.72
CA ARG A 76 8.52 -32.26 12.02
C ARG A 76 7.46 -31.34 12.63
N TYR A 77 7.57 -30.03 12.39
CA TYR A 77 6.56 -29.05 12.76
C TYR A 77 5.46 -28.88 11.69
N LYS A 78 5.45 -29.73 10.65
CA LYS A 78 4.53 -29.64 9.49
C LYS A 78 4.59 -28.30 8.74
N VAL A 79 5.66 -27.53 8.92
CA VAL A 79 5.90 -26.27 8.21
C VAL A 79 6.41 -26.61 6.81
N LYS A 80 5.53 -26.54 5.82
CA LYS A 80 5.88 -26.88 4.42
C LYS A 80 6.52 -25.69 3.71
N ILE A 81 7.68 -25.27 4.19
CA ILE A 81 8.49 -24.19 3.61
C ILE A 81 9.90 -24.75 3.36
N ASP A 82 10.55 -24.30 2.29
CA ASP A 82 11.96 -24.59 2.07
C ASP A 82 12.81 -23.87 3.13
N ALA A 83 13.53 -24.64 3.95
CA ALA A 83 14.40 -24.13 5.00
C ALA A 83 15.36 -23.05 4.51
N LYS A 84 15.84 -23.15 3.26
CA LYS A 84 16.73 -22.15 2.67
C LYS A 84 16.10 -20.76 2.64
N LYS A 85 14.77 -20.65 2.45
CA LYS A 85 14.04 -19.39 2.39
C LYS A 85 13.98 -18.63 3.71
N LEU A 86 14.08 -19.34 4.83
CA LEU A 86 14.21 -18.74 6.15
C LEU A 86 15.67 -18.34 6.43
N ILE A 87 16.62 -19.17 5.99
CA ILE A 87 18.06 -18.98 6.21
C ILE A 87 18.62 -17.82 5.36
N ASP A 88 18.18 -17.69 4.11
CA ASP A 88 18.63 -16.67 3.16
C ASP A 88 17.93 -15.31 3.34
N GLY A 89 16.97 -15.21 4.27
CA GLY A 89 16.24 -13.99 4.56
C GLY A 89 15.08 -13.68 3.60
N THR A 90 14.77 -14.56 2.63
CA THR A 90 13.58 -14.39 1.76
C THR A 90 12.30 -14.32 2.59
N ILE A 91 12.21 -15.12 3.66
CA ILE A 91 11.17 -15.06 4.69
C ILE A 91 11.86 -14.59 5.97
N TYR A 92 11.74 -13.30 6.26
CA TYR A 92 12.35 -12.67 7.42
C TYR A 92 11.41 -12.57 8.64
N LYS A 93 10.09 -12.71 8.43
CA LYS A 93 9.09 -12.64 9.51
C LYS A 93 8.90 -14.02 10.16
N PRO A 94 8.58 -14.09 11.47
CA PRO A 94 8.22 -15.33 12.13
C PRO A 94 7.02 -16.00 11.47
N VAL A 95 7.18 -17.28 11.12
CA VAL A 95 6.16 -18.07 10.41
C VAL A 95 5.33 -18.88 11.41
N ALA A 96 4.01 -18.85 11.30
CA ALA A 96 3.14 -19.67 12.14
C ALA A 96 3.31 -21.18 11.89
N ILE A 97 3.32 -21.97 12.97
CA ILE A 97 3.38 -23.43 12.93
C ILE A 97 1.95 -23.99 12.87
N PRO A 98 1.59 -24.81 11.87
CA PRO A 98 0.25 -25.38 11.75
C PRO A 98 -0.15 -26.21 12.98
N ASP A 99 -1.45 -26.28 13.27
CA ASP A 99 -2.03 -27.05 14.40
C ASP A 99 -1.51 -26.68 15.81
N SER A 100 -0.75 -25.59 15.96
CA SER A 100 -0.11 -25.22 17.23
C SER A 100 -0.87 -24.17 18.06
N TYR A 101 -2.02 -23.71 17.58
CA TYR A 101 -2.81 -22.66 18.24
C TYR A 101 -3.17 -23.04 19.68
N GLN A 102 -2.88 -22.14 20.60
CA GLN A 102 -3.30 -22.24 21.99
C GLN A 102 -3.88 -20.92 22.45
N ARG A 103 -4.99 -20.99 23.20
CA ARG A 103 -5.46 -19.82 23.94
C ARG A 103 -4.43 -19.49 25.00
N VAL A 104 -4.06 -18.22 25.05
CA VAL A 104 -3.15 -17.71 26.07
C VAL A 104 -3.98 -16.91 27.07
N ASN A 105 -3.77 -17.19 28.35
CA ASN A 105 -4.44 -16.45 29.41
C ASN A 105 -3.71 -15.11 29.64
N VAL A 106 -3.89 -14.19 28.70
CA VAL A 106 -3.40 -12.82 28.82
C VAL A 106 -4.43 -12.07 29.65
N LYS A 107 -3.98 -11.44 30.75
CA LYS A 107 -4.81 -10.54 31.53
C LYS A 107 -5.29 -9.43 30.59
N LYS A 108 -6.60 -9.37 30.34
CA LYS A 108 -7.17 -8.30 29.52
C LYS A 108 -6.86 -6.95 30.18
N PRO A 109 -6.45 -5.94 29.39
CA PRO A 109 -6.11 -4.64 29.96
C PRO A 109 -7.34 -4.04 30.65
N ASN A 110 -7.18 -3.57 31.88
CA ASN A 110 -8.20 -2.71 32.50
C ASN A 110 -8.34 -1.41 31.69
N PHE A 111 -9.43 -0.65 31.86
CA PHE A 111 -9.66 0.58 31.08
C PHE A 111 -8.44 1.52 31.03
N ARG A 112 -7.75 1.72 32.17
CA ARG A 112 -6.52 2.53 32.23
C ARG A 112 -5.38 1.92 31.40
N GLU A 113 -5.16 0.61 31.51
CA GLU A 113 -4.12 -0.09 30.74
C GLU A 113 -4.43 -0.02 29.24
N ALA A 114 -5.70 -0.12 28.85
CA ALA A 114 -6.14 0.00 27.45
C ALA A 114 -5.97 1.42 26.89
N VAL A 115 -6.22 2.46 27.71
CA VAL A 115 -5.92 3.85 27.31
C VAL A 115 -4.43 4.06 27.14
N VAL A 116 -3.60 3.52 28.04
CA VAL A 116 -2.14 3.57 27.91
C VAL A 116 -1.70 2.84 26.65
N GLN A 117 -2.18 1.62 26.41
CA GLN A 117 -1.89 0.85 25.19
C GLN A 117 -2.28 1.63 23.93
N PHE A 118 -3.48 2.21 23.90
CA PHE A 118 -3.96 3.02 22.78
C PHE A 118 -3.05 4.21 22.47
N LEU A 119 -2.53 4.89 23.50
CA LEU A 119 -1.62 6.03 23.30
C LEU A 119 -0.21 5.57 22.92
N THR A 120 0.30 4.52 23.58
CA THR A 120 1.63 3.97 23.33
C THR A 120 1.74 3.37 21.93
N SER A 121 0.72 2.64 21.46
CA SER A 121 0.72 1.99 20.14
C SER A 121 0.86 2.98 18.98
N GLN A 122 0.39 4.22 19.16
CA GLN A 122 0.55 5.29 18.16
C GLN A 122 1.99 5.78 18.06
N VAL A 123 2.65 5.97 19.20
CA VAL A 123 4.08 6.36 19.23
C VAL A 123 4.94 5.20 18.72
N GLN A 124 4.64 3.98 19.15
CA GLN A 124 5.32 2.78 18.67
C GLN A 124 5.11 2.59 17.17
N GLY A 125 3.90 2.85 16.65
CA GLY A 125 3.61 2.76 15.22
C GLY A 125 4.48 3.69 14.38
N ILE A 126 4.76 4.90 14.87
CA ILE A 126 5.70 5.84 14.23
C ILE A 126 7.13 5.28 14.30
N ALA A 127 7.56 4.79 15.47
CA ALA A 127 8.90 4.23 15.65
C ALA A 127 9.14 2.99 14.78
N ASP A 128 8.16 2.09 14.71
CA ASP A 128 8.19 0.85 13.91
C ASP A 128 8.09 1.10 12.40
N SER A 129 7.70 2.31 11.98
CA SER A 129 7.59 2.71 10.58
C SER A 129 8.67 3.74 10.19
N ILE A 130 9.73 3.88 10.99
CA ILE A 130 10.75 4.92 10.79
C ILE A 130 11.47 4.78 9.45
N ASP A 131 11.67 3.56 8.97
CA ASP A 131 12.25 3.25 7.66
C ASP A 131 11.38 3.79 6.51
N ILE A 132 10.07 3.54 6.56
CA ILE A 132 9.09 4.03 5.58
C ILE A 132 8.98 5.57 5.67
N ILE A 133 8.88 6.11 6.88
CA ILE A 133 8.79 7.57 7.12
C ILE A 133 10.03 8.27 6.58
N THR A 134 11.22 7.76 6.89
CA THR A 134 12.49 8.31 6.42
C THR A 134 12.57 8.28 4.90
N PHE A 135 12.17 7.17 4.29
CA PHE A 135 12.08 7.05 2.84
C PHE A 135 11.14 8.10 2.22
N ILE A 136 9.91 8.24 2.73
CA ILE A 136 8.92 9.21 2.26
C ILE A 136 9.47 10.64 2.37
N LEU A 137 10.10 11.00 3.49
CA LEU A 137 10.66 12.34 3.70
C LEU A 137 11.83 12.63 2.75
N ILE A 138 12.75 11.68 2.55
CA ILE A 138 13.85 11.81 1.59
C ILE A 138 13.30 11.99 0.17
N LEU A 139 12.31 11.18 -0.22
CA LEU A 139 11.66 11.28 -1.52
C LEU A 139 10.96 12.63 -1.71
N GLY A 140 10.26 13.12 -0.68
CA GLY A 140 9.68 14.47 -0.64
C GLY A 140 10.71 15.56 -0.87
N GLY A 141 11.85 15.48 -0.20
CA GLY A 141 12.91 16.46 -0.38
C GLY A 141 13.52 16.44 -1.78
N ILE A 142 13.71 15.26 -2.36
CA ILE A 142 14.14 15.12 -3.75
C ILE A 142 13.13 15.77 -4.70
N ILE A 143 11.83 15.55 -4.50
CA ILE A 143 10.79 16.18 -5.33
C ILE A 143 10.86 17.70 -5.21
N GLY A 144 11.04 18.24 -3.99
CA GLY A 144 11.22 19.68 -3.77
C GLY A 144 12.39 20.24 -4.57
N VAL A 145 13.53 19.54 -4.60
CA VAL A 145 14.70 19.91 -5.42
C VAL A 145 14.41 19.85 -6.92
N VAL A 146 13.80 18.76 -7.40
CA VAL A 146 13.47 18.59 -8.82
C VAL A 146 12.47 19.67 -9.27
N TYR A 147 11.54 20.06 -8.39
CA TYR A 147 10.61 21.16 -8.61
C TYR A 147 11.33 22.51 -8.65
N ALA A 148 12.21 22.79 -7.68
CA ALA A 148 12.97 24.03 -7.62
C ALA A 148 13.94 24.22 -8.80
N ASN A 149 14.41 23.13 -9.40
CA ASN A 149 15.21 23.12 -10.63
C ASN A 149 14.37 23.44 -11.90
N GLY A 150 13.04 23.41 -11.80
CA GLY A 150 12.12 23.70 -12.92
C GLY A 150 11.98 22.54 -13.92
N ALA A 151 12.59 21.38 -13.65
CA ALA A 151 12.53 20.23 -14.54
C ALA A 151 11.11 19.67 -14.70
N ILE A 152 10.30 19.71 -13.63
CA ILE A 152 8.88 19.34 -13.67
C ILE A 152 8.09 20.28 -14.58
N ASN A 153 8.35 21.60 -14.50
CA ASN A 153 7.64 22.61 -15.29
C ASN A 153 7.91 22.43 -16.79
N SER A 154 9.18 22.30 -17.18
CA SER A 154 9.56 22.02 -18.57
C SER A 154 8.99 20.68 -19.07
N GLY A 155 8.93 19.67 -18.19
CA GLY A 155 8.31 18.38 -18.51
C GLY A 155 6.81 18.45 -18.69
N MET A 156 6.11 19.18 -17.82
CA MET A 156 4.67 19.42 -17.95
C MET A 156 4.34 20.16 -19.24
N GLN A 157 5.12 21.17 -19.62
CA GLN A 157 4.89 21.92 -20.85
C GLN A 157 5.08 21.04 -22.09
N ALA A 158 6.21 20.32 -22.18
CA ALA A 158 6.48 19.39 -23.28
C ALA A 158 5.39 18.31 -23.38
N LEU A 159 4.94 17.80 -22.24
CA LEU A 159 3.91 16.78 -22.16
C LEU A 159 2.53 17.33 -22.53
N SER A 160 2.18 18.54 -22.09
CA SER A 160 0.93 19.22 -22.44
C SER A 160 0.80 19.43 -23.96
N GLU A 161 1.88 19.85 -24.63
CA GLU A 161 1.89 19.99 -26.09
C GLU A 161 1.67 18.65 -26.82
N HIS A 162 2.28 17.57 -26.34
CA HIS A 162 2.14 16.23 -26.92
C HIS A 162 0.82 15.53 -26.58
N ILE A 163 0.14 15.95 -25.51
CA ILE A 163 -1.13 15.37 -25.03
C ILE A 163 -2.35 16.02 -25.70
N LYS A 164 -2.22 17.16 -26.38
CA LYS A 164 -3.36 17.79 -27.08
C LYS A 164 -4.04 16.78 -28.03
N GLY A 165 -5.30 16.45 -27.74
CA GLY A 165 -6.10 15.48 -28.49
C GLY A 165 -5.89 14.00 -28.11
N LYS A 166 -4.98 13.70 -27.17
CA LYS A 166 -4.65 12.35 -26.68
C LYS A 166 -4.84 12.22 -25.17
N GLN A 167 -5.80 12.93 -24.57
CA GLN A 167 -6.00 12.99 -23.12
C GLN A 167 -6.30 11.62 -22.50
N ILE A 168 -6.97 10.72 -23.22
CA ILE A 168 -7.23 9.35 -22.75
C ILE A 168 -5.92 8.56 -22.61
N LEU A 169 -4.97 8.78 -23.52
CA LEU A 169 -3.68 8.08 -23.53
C LEU A 169 -2.86 8.40 -22.27
N LEU A 170 -3.01 9.61 -21.71
CA LEU A 170 -2.40 9.99 -20.43
C LEU A 170 -2.84 9.03 -19.31
N ILE A 171 -4.14 8.77 -19.18
CA ILE A 171 -4.68 7.86 -18.15
C ILE A 171 -4.15 6.44 -18.40
N VAL A 172 -4.23 5.95 -19.64
CA VAL A 172 -3.81 4.58 -20.00
C VAL A 172 -2.33 4.34 -19.70
N ILE A 173 -1.45 5.26 -20.11
CA ILE A 173 0.00 5.11 -19.92
C ILE A 173 0.33 5.20 -18.43
N VAL A 174 -0.14 6.24 -17.74
CA VAL A 174 0.23 6.46 -16.33
C VAL A 174 -0.33 5.36 -15.44
N MET A 175 -1.62 5.03 -15.57
CA MET A 175 -2.25 3.97 -14.77
C MET A 175 -1.63 2.61 -15.09
N GLY A 176 -1.27 2.35 -16.35
CA GLY A 176 -0.61 1.12 -16.78
C GLY A 176 0.79 0.97 -16.20
N LEU A 177 1.60 2.02 -16.23
CA LEU A 177 2.95 2.02 -15.64
C LEU A 177 2.91 1.86 -14.13
N ILE A 178 1.98 2.53 -13.45
CA ILE A 178 1.83 2.42 -11.99
C ILE A 178 1.34 1.01 -11.61
N ALA A 179 0.39 0.45 -12.36
CA ALA A 179 -0.07 -0.93 -12.15
C ALA A 179 1.05 -1.94 -12.41
N LEU A 180 1.90 -1.70 -13.41
CA LEU A 180 3.08 -2.52 -13.66
C LEU A 180 4.05 -2.48 -12.46
N GLY A 181 4.27 -1.31 -11.87
CA GLY A 181 5.05 -1.19 -10.64
C GLY A 181 4.42 -1.96 -9.47
N GLY A 182 3.10 -1.84 -9.28
CA GLY A 182 2.37 -2.53 -8.21
C GLY A 182 2.41 -4.06 -8.32
N THR A 183 2.27 -4.60 -9.55
CA THR A 183 2.27 -6.05 -9.77
C THR A 183 3.67 -6.67 -9.70
N THR A 184 4.72 -5.91 -10.03
CA THR A 184 6.09 -6.43 -10.14
C THR A 184 6.91 -6.26 -8.88
N PHE A 185 7.05 -5.04 -8.36
CA PHE A 185 7.88 -4.74 -7.18
C PHE A 185 7.10 -4.14 -6.02
N GLY A 186 5.77 -4.04 -6.14
CA GLY A 186 4.91 -3.52 -5.08
C GLY A 186 4.96 -2.02 -4.93
N LEU A 187 5.08 -1.28 -6.04
CA LEU A 187 5.00 0.18 -6.05
C LEU A 187 3.72 0.66 -5.34
N ALA A 188 3.86 1.22 -4.14
CA ALA A 188 2.76 1.56 -3.27
C ALA A 188 3.03 2.91 -2.59
N GLU A 189 3.84 2.96 -1.54
CA GLU A 189 4.19 4.18 -0.81
C GLU A 189 4.92 5.20 -1.70
N GLU A 190 5.73 4.72 -2.64
CA GLU A 190 6.47 5.56 -3.60
C GLU A 190 5.53 6.35 -4.50
N THR A 191 4.28 5.90 -4.67
CA THR A 191 3.32 6.57 -5.57
C THR A 191 2.96 7.98 -5.13
N MET A 192 3.16 8.29 -3.84
CA MET A 192 2.95 9.63 -3.29
C MET A 192 3.78 10.69 -4.02
N ALA A 193 4.96 10.31 -4.51
CA ALA A 193 5.83 11.18 -5.28
C ALA A 193 5.25 11.62 -6.62
N PHE A 194 4.41 10.79 -7.24
CA PHE A 194 3.84 11.07 -8.55
C PHE A 194 2.67 12.08 -8.48
N TYR A 195 2.05 12.29 -7.32
CA TYR A 195 0.96 13.26 -7.19
C TYR A 195 1.39 14.69 -7.54
N PRO A 196 2.35 15.32 -6.84
CA PRO A 196 2.74 16.70 -7.16
C PRO A 196 3.27 16.84 -8.59
N MET A 197 3.85 15.77 -9.15
CA MET A 197 4.34 15.74 -10.53
C MET A 197 3.21 15.67 -11.58
N LEU A 198 2.19 14.84 -11.36
CA LEU A 198 1.17 14.53 -12.35
C LEU A 198 -0.08 15.40 -12.22
N ILE A 199 -0.40 15.93 -11.03
CA ILE A 199 -1.57 16.80 -10.85
C ILE A 199 -1.60 17.93 -11.89
N PRO A 200 -0.52 18.72 -12.07
CA PRO A 200 -0.56 19.82 -13.03
C PRO A 200 -0.83 19.36 -14.47
N VAL A 201 -0.22 18.24 -14.89
CA VAL A 201 -0.41 17.63 -16.21
C VAL A 201 -1.87 17.25 -16.46
N PHE A 202 -2.52 16.61 -15.48
CA PHE A 202 -3.91 16.19 -15.60
C PHE A 202 -4.88 17.37 -15.59
N LEU A 203 -4.62 18.38 -14.76
CA LEU A 203 -5.46 19.59 -14.71
C LEU A 203 -5.36 20.38 -16.02
N GLU A 204 -4.16 20.47 -16.61
CA GLU A 204 -3.94 21.08 -17.92
C GLU A 204 -4.63 20.30 -19.06
N ALA A 205 -4.70 18.97 -18.96
CA ALA A 205 -5.48 18.13 -19.86
C ALA A 205 -7.02 18.29 -19.69
N GLY A 206 -7.46 19.09 -18.72
CA GLY A 206 -8.87 19.39 -18.44
C GLY A 206 -9.53 18.42 -17.45
N TYR A 207 -8.77 17.53 -16.82
CA TYR A 207 -9.28 16.63 -15.79
C TYR A 207 -9.30 17.30 -14.41
N ASP A 208 -9.74 16.57 -13.39
CA ASP A 208 -9.76 16.99 -12.00
C ASP A 208 -8.78 16.18 -11.13
N THR A 209 -8.58 16.61 -9.89
CA THR A 209 -7.71 15.92 -8.92
C THR A 209 -8.22 14.53 -8.56
N MET A 210 -9.53 14.26 -8.64
CA MET A 210 -10.08 12.91 -8.46
C MET A 210 -9.58 11.94 -9.54
N THR A 211 -9.49 12.40 -10.80
CA THR A 211 -8.93 11.61 -11.90
C THR A 211 -7.47 11.23 -11.65
N VAL A 212 -6.69 12.13 -11.03
CA VAL A 212 -5.29 11.88 -10.67
C VAL A 212 -5.20 10.78 -9.62
N VAL A 213 -5.97 10.87 -8.53
CA VAL A 213 -6.06 9.80 -7.52
C VAL A 213 -6.50 8.49 -8.17
N ALA A 214 -7.53 8.52 -9.00
CA ALA A 214 -8.04 7.34 -9.69
C ALA A 214 -7.03 6.74 -10.69
N THR A 215 -6.10 7.51 -11.21
CA THR A 215 -5.08 7.00 -12.13
C THR A 215 -3.89 6.43 -11.35
N ILE A 216 -3.46 7.12 -10.28
CA ILE A 216 -2.32 6.72 -9.45
C ILE A 216 -2.74 5.61 -8.48
N PHE A 217 -3.60 5.92 -7.51
CA PHE A 217 -3.98 5.00 -6.44
C PHE A 217 -4.67 3.74 -6.97
N LEU A 218 -5.71 3.89 -7.81
CA LEU A 218 -6.39 2.71 -8.36
C LEU A 218 -5.44 1.87 -9.23
N GLY A 219 -4.50 2.51 -9.93
CA GLY A 219 -3.46 1.83 -10.70
C GLY A 219 -2.59 0.93 -9.83
N THR A 220 -2.01 1.46 -8.75
CA THR A 220 -1.19 0.67 -7.82
C THR A 220 -1.98 -0.43 -7.14
N THR A 221 -3.18 -0.12 -6.65
CA THR A 221 -3.98 -1.11 -5.92
C THR A 221 -4.47 -2.23 -6.84
N LEU A 222 -4.90 -1.93 -8.08
CA LEU A 222 -5.25 -2.98 -9.05
C LEU A 222 -4.04 -3.75 -9.55
N GLY A 223 -2.87 -3.11 -9.67
CA GLY A 223 -1.60 -3.79 -9.92
C GLY A 223 -1.25 -4.79 -8.83
N THR A 224 -1.44 -4.41 -7.57
CA THR A 224 -1.20 -5.26 -6.39
C THR A 224 -2.27 -6.35 -6.24
N LEU A 225 -3.53 -6.05 -6.58
CA LEU A 225 -4.61 -7.03 -6.66
C LEU A 225 -4.25 -8.10 -7.70
N GLY A 226 -3.95 -7.70 -8.93
CA GLY A 226 -3.44 -8.58 -9.99
C GLY A 226 -1.94 -8.88 -9.87
N SER A 227 -1.43 -9.07 -8.66
CA SER A 227 0.00 -9.27 -8.44
C SER A 227 0.53 -10.51 -9.16
N THR A 228 1.67 -10.37 -9.83
CA THR A 228 2.33 -11.42 -10.61
C THR A 228 3.59 -11.92 -9.90
N ILE A 229 4.56 -11.02 -9.73
CA ILE A 229 5.89 -11.33 -9.18
C ILE A 229 6.27 -10.43 -7.99
N ASN A 230 5.31 -9.70 -7.43
CA ASN A 230 5.53 -8.81 -6.28
C ASN A 230 6.17 -9.57 -5.10
N PRO A 231 7.37 -9.18 -4.64
CA PRO A 231 8.07 -9.83 -3.52
C PRO A 231 7.31 -9.70 -2.20
N PHE A 232 6.50 -8.64 -2.04
CA PHE A 232 5.79 -8.30 -0.81
C PHE A 232 4.37 -8.88 -0.73
N SER A 233 3.88 -9.52 -1.78
CA SER A 233 2.59 -10.22 -1.77
C SER A 233 2.71 -11.64 -2.34
N THR A 234 2.66 -11.81 -3.65
CA THR A 234 2.56 -13.10 -4.31
C THR A 234 3.74 -14.01 -4.02
N VAL A 235 4.97 -13.49 -4.06
CA VAL A 235 6.18 -14.32 -3.89
C VAL A 235 6.32 -14.76 -2.43
N ILE A 236 6.22 -13.85 -1.46
CA ILE A 236 6.29 -14.21 -0.05
C ILE A 236 5.15 -15.15 0.35
N ALA A 237 3.93 -14.94 -0.16
CA ALA A 237 2.80 -15.82 0.07
C ALA A 237 3.05 -17.22 -0.51
N SER A 238 3.55 -17.30 -1.74
CA SER A 238 3.87 -18.57 -2.40
C SER A 238 4.99 -19.34 -1.67
N ASN A 239 6.07 -18.63 -1.30
CA ASN A 239 7.18 -19.22 -0.53
C ASN A 239 6.70 -19.74 0.82
N THR A 240 5.85 -18.99 1.52
CA THR A 240 5.31 -19.39 2.82
C THR A 240 4.27 -20.52 2.70
N ALA A 241 3.54 -20.58 1.59
CA ALA A 241 2.62 -21.67 1.27
C ALA A 241 3.34 -22.94 0.74
N GLY A 242 4.65 -22.87 0.50
CA GLY A 242 5.44 -23.99 -0.02
C GLY A 242 5.16 -24.33 -1.49
N VAL A 243 4.78 -23.33 -2.30
CA VAL A 243 4.49 -23.52 -3.72
C VAL A 243 5.23 -22.53 -4.60
N ASN A 244 5.43 -22.89 -5.86
CA ASN A 244 6.03 -22.01 -6.84
C ASN A 244 5.00 -20.98 -7.33
N PHE A 245 5.32 -19.69 -7.20
CA PHE A 245 4.44 -18.59 -7.63
C PHE A 245 4.12 -18.64 -9.14
N ALA A 246 5.01 -19.21 -9.96
CA ALA A 246 4.84 -19.30 -11.41
C ALA A 246 3.66 -20.19 -11.83
N ARG A 247 3.20 -21.10 -10.93
CA ARG A 247 2.13 -22.06 -11.22
C ARG A 247 0.82 -21.39 -11.67
N ALA A 248 0.42 -20.30 -11.02
CA ALA A 248 -0.80 -19.55 -11.34
C ALA A 248 -0.54 -18.24 -12.10
N LEU A 249 0.70 -18.02 -12.56
CA LEU A 249 1.10 -16.78 -13.24
C LEU A 249 0.24 -16.46 -14.47
N PRO A 250 -0.09 -17.42 -15.37
CA PRO A 250 -0.95 -17.11 -16.52
C PRO A 250 -2.32 -16.56 -16.12
N LEU A 251 -2.97 -17.18 -15.13
CA LEU A 251 -4.26 -16.72 -14.62
C LEU A 251 -4.15 -15.33 -13.98
N ARG A 252 -3.09 -15.08 -13.20
CA ARG A 252 -2.82 -13.78 -12.56
C ARG A 252 -2.59 -12.67 -13.58
N ILE A 253 -1.90 -12.96 -14.69
CA ILE A 253 -1.71 -11.98 -15.78
C ILE A 253 -3.05 -11.63 -16.42
N ILE A 254 -3.89 -12.62 -16.73
CA ILE A 254 -5.21 -12.37 -17.33
C ILE A 254 -6.09 -11.58 -16.34
N MET A 255 -6.08 -11.97 -15.06
CA MET A 255 -6.79 -11.27 -13.99
C MET A 255 -6.34 -9.82 -13.87
N LEU A 256 -5.02 -9.56 -13.90
CA LEU A 256 -4.46 -8.22 -13.89
C LEU A 256 -4.98 -7.40 -15.07
N LEU A 257 -4.90 -7.92 -16.30
CA LEU A 257 -5.34 -7.21 -17.49
C LEU A 257 -6.84 -6.88 -17.46
N VAL A 258 -7.68 -7.83 -17.03
CA VAL A 258 -9.13 -7.64 -16.93
C VAL A 258 -9.47 -6.63 -15.84
N SER A 259 -8.89 -6.79 -14.64
CA SER A 259 -9.14 -5.91 -13.50
C SER A 259 -8.66 -4.50 -13.77
N LEU A 260 -7.44 -4.35 -14.30
CA LEU A 260 -6.85 -3.08 -14.69
C LEU A 260 -7.62 -2.43 -15.83
N GLY A 261 -8.00 -3.19 -16.86
CA GLY A 261 -8.79 -2.69 -17.98
C GLY A 261 -10.15 -2.15 -17.54
N ALA A 262 -10.83 -2.85 -16.63
CA ALA A 262 -12.06 -2.36 -16.02
C ALA A 262 -11.83 -1.06 -15.22
N GLY A 263 -10.74 -0.98 -14.45
CA GLY A 263 -10.33 0.24 -13.73
C GLY A 263 -10.02 1.42 -14.65
N MET A 264 -9.22 1.21 -15.68
CA MET A 264 -8.89 2.22 -16.68
C MET A 264 -10.15 2.73 -17.37
N LEU A 265 -11.01 1.83 -17.85
CA LEU A 265 -12.25 2.22 -18.52
C LEU A 265 -13.15 3.05 -17.59
N TYR A 266 -13.28 2.63 -16.32
CA TYR A 266 -14.05 3.36 -15.32
C TYR A 266 -13.51 4.78 -15.10
N THR A 267 -12.20 4.91 -14.91
CA THR A 267 -11.51 6.19 -14.74
C THR A 267 -11.65 7.06 -15.98
N ILE A 268 -11.47 6.52 -17.19
CA ILE A 268 -11.62 7.24 -18.46
C ILE A 268 -13.05 7.77 -18.62
N ILE A 269 -14.07 6.94 -18.34
CA ILE A 269 -15.48 7.35 -18.45
C ILE A 269 -15.78 8.53 -17.50
N TYR A 270 -15.24 8.49 -16.28
CA TYR A 270 -15.38 9.61 -15.34
C TYR A 270 -14.63 10.85 -15.82
N ALA A 271 -13.35 10.70 -16.14
CA ALA A 271 -12.46 11.78 -16.53
C ALA A 271 -12.97 12.52 -17.77
N GLU A 272 -13.45 11.80 -18.79
CA GLU A 272 -14.04 12.39 -20.00
C GLU A 272 -15.34 13.15 -19.73
N LYS A 273 -16.14 12.73 -18.74
CA LYS A 273 -17.33 13.49 -18.33
C LYS A 273 -16.92 14.82 -17.70
N VAL A 274 -15.93 14.81 -16.82
CA VAL A 274 -15.40 16.02 -16.17
C VAL A 274 -14.73 16.95 -17.18
N ARG A 275 -13.95 16.40 -18.12
CA ARG A 275 -13.27 17.19 -19.15
C ARG A 275 -14.26 17.91 -20.07
N LYS A 276 -15.38 17.27 -20.42
CA LYS A 276 -16.43 17.86 -21.26
C LYS A 276 -17.32 18.82 -20.49
N ASP A 277 -17.58 18.54 -19.22
CA ASP A 277 -18.40 19.35 -18.32
C ASP A 277 -17.82 19.32 -16.89
N PRO A 278 -17.04 20.35 -16.50
CA PRO A 278 -16.43 20.40 -15.17
C PRO A 278 -17.44 20.29 -14.01
N SER A 279 -18.70 20.68 -14.21
CA SER A 279 -19.75 20.59 -13.18
C SER A 279 -20.08 19.14 -12.77
N LYS A 280 -19.68 18.16 -13.59
CA LYS A 280 -19.82 16.72 -13.28
C LYS A 280 -18.73 16.19 -12.35
N SER A 281 -17.71 16.98 -12.03
CA SER A 281 -16.67 16.59 -11.08
C SER A 281 -17.26 16.33 -9.69
N LEU A 282 -16.87 15.23 -9.06
CA LEU A 282 -17.17 14.95 -7.66
C LEU A 282 -16.47 15.91 -6.69
N VAL A 283 -15.49 16.68 -7.19
CA VAL A 283 -14.71 17.68 -6.48
C VAL A 283 -14.86 19.07 -7.12
N TYR A 284 -16.02 19.34 -7.72
CA TYR A 284 -16.28 20.58 -8.45
C TYR A 284 -16.12 21.85 -7.59
N ASP A 285 -16.50 21.79 -6.32
CA ASP A 285 -16.41 22.91 -5.38
C ASP A 285 -14.97 23.38 -5.11
N GLN A 286 -13.98 22.49 -5.27
CA GLN A 286 -12.56 22.81 -5.14
C GLN A 286 -11.81 22.80 -6.48
N TYR A 287 -12.53 22.73 -7.62
CA TYR A 287 -11.95 22.61 -8.95
C TYR A 287 -11.10 23.83 -9.31
N GLU A 288 -11.65 25.03 -9.14
CA GLU A 288 -10.94 26.29 -9.41
C GLU A 288 -9.81 26.57 -8.40
N GLU A 289 -10.01 26.22 -7.14
CA GLU A 289 -8.97 26.32 -6.12
C GLU A 289 -7.80 25.38 -6.43
N SER A 290 -8.08 24.14 -6.84
CA SER A 290 -7.07 23.17 -7.24
C SER A 290 -6.29 23.65 -8.47
N LYS A 291 -6.98 24.19 -9.49
CA LYS A 291 -6.33 24.80 -10.65
C LYS A 291 -5.42 25.94 -10.23
N LYS A 292 -5.90 26.87 -9.40
CA LYS A 292 -5.05 27.96 -8.91
C LYS A 292 -3.88 27.42 -8.10
N LYS A 293 -4.08 26.50 -7.16
CA LYS A 293 -3.00 25.98 -6.31
C LYS A 293 -1.91 25.25 -7.10
N PHE A 294 -2.32 24.38 -8.04
CA PHE A 294 -1.39 23.49 -8.74
C PHE A 294 -0.91 24.03 -10.10
N LEU A 295 -1.58 25.03 -10.66
CA LEU A 295 -1.18 25.71 -11.90
C LEU A 295 -0.67 27.14 -11.66
N ALA A 296 -0.86 27.75 -10.48
CA ALA A 296 -0.25 29.05 -10.16
C ALA A 296 1.23 28.89 -9.79
N PHE A 297 2.03 28.49 -10.76
CA PHE A 297 3.48 28.69 -10.74
C PHE A 297 3.93 29.23 -12.09
N ASP A 298 4.72 30.30 -12.00
CA ASP A 298 5.19 31.25 -12.99
C ASP A 298 4.79 31.03 -14.47
N SER A 299 4.00 31.97 -14.99
CA SER A 299 3.87 32.23 -16.43
C SER A 299 5.17 32.74 -17.08
N GLN A 300 6.28 32.74 -16.32
CA GLN A 300 7.67 32.99 -16.71
C GLN A 300 8.52 31.72 -16.79
N ALA A 301 7.92 30.51 -16.79
CA ALA A 301 8.62 29.37 -17.38
C ALA A 301 8.84 29.71 -18.85
N ASP A 302 10.05 30.18 -19.16
CA ASP A 302 10.46 30.50 -20.52
C ASP A 302 9.99 29.37 -21.45
N LYS A 303 9.39 29.74 -22.59
CA LYS A 303 9.06 28.82 -23.69
C LYS A 303 10.34 28.27 -24.30
N GLY A 304 11.09 27.51 -23.52
CA GLY A 304 12.43 27.05 -23.81
C GLY A 304 12.51 25.55 -23.65
N ASP A 305 13.28 24.93 -24.55
CA ASP A 305 13.64 23.52 -24.45
C ASP A 305 14.28 23.20 -23.10
N PHE A 306 14.09 21.97 -22.65
CA PHE A 306 14.76 21.44 -21.46
C PHE A 306 16.25 21.80 -21.41
N THR A 307 16.66 22.51 -20.37
CA THR A 307 18.07 22.77 -20.12
C THR A 307 18.81 21.46 -19.85
N TRP A 308 20.10 21.41 -20.15
CA TRP A 308 20.93 20.23 -19.86
C TRP A 308 20.89 19.84 -18.36
N ARG A 309 20.87 20.82 -17.45
CA ARG A 309 20.76 20.58 -15.99
C ARG A 309 19.41 19.94 -15.61
N GLN A 310 18.31 20.37 -16.23
CA GLN A 310 17.00 19.74 -16.01
C GLN A 310 16.96 18.31 -16.57
N LYS A 311 17.57 18.06 -17.74
CA LYS A 311 17.70 16.69 -18.29
C LYS A 311 18.50 15.79 -17.36
N LEU A 312 19.64 16.27 -16.86
CA LEU A 312 20.45 15.51 -15.89
C LEU A 312 19.68 15.26 -14.59
N THR A 313 19.00 16.27 -14.06
CA THR A 313 18.16 16.15 -12.84
C THR A 313 17.10 15.06 -13.00
N LEU A 314 16.37 15.06 -14.11
CA LEU A 314 15.39 14.00 -14.40
C LEU A 314 16.04 12.63 -14.61
N LEU A 315 17.16 12.58 -15.31
CA LEU A 315 17.88 11.33 -15.56
C LEU A 315 18.38 10.71 -14.24
N THR A 316 18.96 11.50 -13.35
CA THR A 316 19.41 11.07 -12.03
C THR A 316 18.24 10.58 -11.17
N PHE A 317 17.10 11.28 -11.22
CA PHE A 317 15.89 10.86 -10.52
C PHE A 317 15.34 9.51 -11.04
N VAL A 318 15.21 9.36 -12.36
CA VAL A 318 14.75 8.12 -13.00
C VAL A 318 15.73 6.97 -12.76
N ALA A 319 17.04 7.23 -12.80
CA ALA A 319 18.06 6.24 -12.48
C ALA A 319 17.92 5.70 -11.05
N GLY A 320 17.54 6.56 -10.09
CA GLY A 320 17.19 6.14 -8.72
C GLY A 320 16.10 5.07 -8.68
N PHE A 321 15.00 5.27 -9.42
CA PHE A 321 13.94 4.28 -9.53
C PHE A 321 14.40 2.98 -10.20
N LEU A 322 15.23 3.05 -11.25
CA LEU A 322 15.75 1.85 -11.91
C LEU A 322 16.66 1.03 -10.98
N VAL A 323 17.53 1.70 -10.23
CA VAL A 323 18.39 1.05 -9.22
C VAL A 323 17.57 0.45 -8.09
N MET A 324 16.55 1.17 -7.61
CA MET A 324 15.59 0.66 -6.63
C MET A 324 14.90 -0.62 -7.12
N ILE A 325 14.33 -0.61 -8.33
CA ILE A 325 13.64 -1.77 -8.92
C ILE A 325 14.60 -2.96 -9.00
N TRP A 326 15.82 -2.75 -9.49
CA TRP A 326 16.83 -3.80 -9.57
C TRP A 326 17.18 -4.37 -8.18
N GLY A 327 17.35 -3.51 -7.18
CA GLY A 327 17.73 -3.90 -5.83
C GLY A 327 16.62 -4.65 -5.09
N VAL A 328 15.37 -4.21 -5.20
CA VAL A 328 14.20 -4.93 -4.63
C VAL A 328 14.08 -6.33 -5.25
N GLN A 329 14.24 -6.44 -6.57
CA GLN A 329 14.07 -7.71 -7.28
C GLN A 329 15.23 -8.69 -7.11
N ASN A 330 16.48 -8.21 -7.09
CA ASN A 330 17.67 -9.09 -7.14
C ASN A 330 18.46 -9.16 -5.84
N ARG A 331 18.32 -8.15 -4.96
CA ARG A 331 19.09 -8.05 -3.70
C ARG A 331 18.23 -8.15 -2.45
N GLY A 332 16.91 -8.26 -2.60
CA GLY A 332 15.98 -8.32 -1.47
C GLY A 332 15.94 -7.03 -0.65
N TRP A 333 16.25 -5.89 -1.27
CA TRP A 333 16.24 -4.59 -0.59
C TRP A 333 14.86 -4.27 -0.03
N TYR A 334 14.86 -3.69 1.17
CA TYR A 334 13.67 -3.17 1.82
C TYR A 334 13.77 -1.65 1.97
N PHE A 335 12.89 -1.04 2.77
CA PHE A 335 12.78 0.42 2.84
C PHE A 335 14.08 1.13 3.22
N THR A 336 14.90 0.56 4.11
CA THR A 336 16.18 1.15 4.51
C THR A 336 17.14 1.26 3.33
N GLU A 337 17.36 0.19 2.57
CA GLU A 337 18.26 0.21 1.41
C GLU A 337 17.72 1.13 0.31
N ILE A 338 16.40 1.15 0.10
CA ILE A 338 15.75 2.07 -0.83
C ILE A 338 15.99 3.54 -0.40
N ALA A 339 15.83 3.84 0.89
CA ALA A 339 16.13 5.17 1.43
C ALA A 339 17.59 5.58 1.20
N VAL A 340 18.55 4.65 1.34
CA VAL A 340 19.97 4.89 1.03
C VAL A 340 20.18 5.22 -0.45
N VAL A 341 19.51 4.51 -1.36
CA VAL A 341 19.56 4.81 -2.81
C VAL A 341 19.09 6.23 -3.08
N PHE A 342 17.93 6.60 -2.55
CA PHE A 342 17.38 7.94 -2.77
C PHE A 342 18.18 9.04 -2.04
N LEU A 343 18.78 8.74 -0.90
CA LEU A 343 19.72 9.66 -0.26
C LEU A 343 20.94 9.91 -1.16
N ALA A 344 21.51 8.87 -1.76
CA ALA A 344 22.58 9.01 -2.74
C ALA A 344 22.14 9.81 -3.97
N VAL A 345 20.92 9.59 -4.46
CA VAL A 345 20.30 10.40 -5.54
C VAL A 345 20.23 11.87 -5.12
N SER A 346 19.83 12.19 -3.88
CA SER A 346 19.80 13.57 -3.38
C SER A 346 21.18 14.23 -3.45
N TYR A 347 22.25 13.53 -3.04
CA TYR A 347 23.61 14.05 -3.16
C TYR A 347 24.04 14.27 -4.61
N LEU A 348 23.66 13.36 -5.53
CA LEU A 348 23.93 13.56 -6.95
C LEU A 348 23.15 14.75 -7.52
N LEU A 349 21.88 14.93 -7.10
CA LEU A 349 21.05 16.06 -7.48
C LEU A 349 21.62 17.40 -7.03
N PHE A 350 22.27 17.45 -5.87
CA PHE A 350 22.98 18.65 -5.43
C PHE A 350 24.05 19.07 -6.47
N LEU A 351 24.79 18.11 -7.02
CA LEU A 351 25.83 18.37 -8.02
C LEU A 351 25.26 18.75 -9.40
N VAL A 352 24.16 18.12 -9.84
CA VAL A 352 23.65 18.26 -11.22
C VAL A 352 22.54 19.29 -11.38
N SER A 353 21.78 19.60 -10.33
CA SER A 353 20.65 20.55 -10.38
C SER A 353 21.11 21.98 -10.64
N GLY A 354 22.34 22.33 -10.24
CA GLY A 354 22.86 23.68 -10.39
C GLY A 354 22.12 24.73 -9.57
N LEU A 355 21.41 24.31 -8.52
CA LEU A 355 20.90 25.17 -7.47
C LEU A 355 22.05 25.58 -6.54
N SER A 356 21.94 26.74 -5.89
CA SER A 356 22.84 27.09 -4.79
C SER A 356 22.58 26.18 -3.59
N GLU A 357 23.58 26.01 -2.71
CA GLU A 357 23.46 25.17 -1.51
C GLU A 357 22.27 25.57 -0.62
N HIS A 358 22.13 26.85 -0.31
CA HIS A 358 20.96 27.35 0.44
C HIS A 358 19.64 27.00 -0.24
N ARG A 359 19.50 27.27 -1.55
CA ARG A 359 18.26 27.00 -2.28
C ARG A 359 17.97 25.51 -2.38
N PHE A 360 19.00 24.68 -2.53
CA PHE A 360 18.88 23.23 -2.53
C PHE A 360 18.34 22.74 -1.18
N MET A 361 18.96 23.16 -0.08
CA MET A 361 18.57 22.74 1.27
C MET A 361 17.16 23.22 1.62
N GLU A 362 16.83 24.47 1.32
CA GLU A 362 15.49 25.03 1.51
C GLU A 362 14.43 24.23 0.73
N SER A 363 14.71 23.93 -0.55
CA SER A 363 13.79 23.16 -1.40
C SER A 363 13.65 21.72 -0.93
N PHE A 364 14.74 21.10 -0.48
CA PHE A 364 14.73 19.74 0.06
C PHE A 364 13.91 19.68 1.37
N VAL A 365 14.14 20.59 2.30
CA VAL A 365 13.41 20.62 3.57
C VAL A 365 11.93 20.94 3.34
N SER A 366 11.61 21.89 2.45
CA SER A 366 10.23 22.21 2.10
C SER A 366 9.50 21.01 1.49
N GLY A 367 10.13 20.32 0.54
CA GLY A 367 9.54 19.13 -0.09
C GLY A 367 9.33 17.98 0.90
N ALA A 368 10.26 17.78 1.85
CA ALA A 368 10.08 16.81 2.93
C ALA A 368 8.93 17.21 3.88
N ALA A 369 8.82 18.51 4.21
CA ALA A 369 7.76 19.04 5.07
C ALA A 369 6.35 18.83 4.47
N ASP A 370 6.21 18.96 3.15
CA ASP A 370 4.94 18.71 2.45
C ASP A 370 4.44 17.26 2.61
N LEU A 371 5.35 16.30 2.80
CA LEU A 371 5.02 14.88 3.01
C LEU A 371 4.97 14.46 4.49
N LEU A 372 5.29 15.35 5.44
CA LEU A 372 5.33 15.02 6.86
C LEU A 372 3.99 14.50 7.38
N GLY A 373 2.88 15.13 6.99
CA GLY A 373 1.54 14.67 7.37
C GLY A 373 1.22 13.27 6.85
N VAL A 374 1.65 12.97 5.62
CA VAL A 374 1.49 11.63 5.03
C VAL A 374 2.34 10.61 5.78
N ALA A 375 3.59 10.93 6.07
CA ALA A 375 4.50 10.05 6.80
C ALA A 375 3.98 9.73 8.22
N LEU A 376 3.48 10.72 8.96
CA LEU A 376 2.87 10.50 10.27
C LEU A 376 1.59 9.66 10.20
N THR A 377 0.81 9.81 9.11
CA THR A 377 -0.38 8.98 8.87
C THR A 377 -0.02 7.50 8.72
N VAL A 378 1.11 7.17 8.08
CA VAL A 378 1.65 5.79 8.01
C VAL A 378 1.89 5.22 9.41
N GLY A 379 2.60 5.97 10.25
CA GLY A 379 2.92 5.53 11.61
C GLY A 379 1.66 5.27 12.45
N LEU A 380 0.63 6.12 12.30
CA LEU A 380 -0.65 5.91 12.98
C LEU A 380 -1.42 4.71 12.43
N ALA A 381 -1.38 4.45 11.12
CA ALA A 381 -1.98 3.26 10.54
C ALA A 381 -1.34 1.98 11.11
N ARG A 382 -0.01 2.00 11.35
CA ARG A 382 0.71 0.87 11.97
C ARG A 382 0.23 0.54 13.38
N ALA A 383 -0.23 1.52 14.14
CA ALA A 383 -0.76 1.33 15.50
C ALA A 383 -1.92 0.32 15.56
N VAL A 384 -2.74 0.24 14.50
CA VAL A 384 -3.86 -0.71 14.42
C VAL A 384 -3.35 -2.15 14.49
N SER A 385 -2.33 -2.47 13.70
CA SER A 385 -1.74 -3.81 13.71
C SER A 385 -1.00 -4.09 15.03
N ILE A 386 -0.31 -3.10 15.60
CA ILE A 386 0.37 -3.24 16.91
C ILE A 386 -0.62 -3.63 18.01
N VAL A 387 -1.76 -2.94 18.09
CA VAL A 387 -2.80 -3.28 19.09
C VAL A 387 -3.31 -4.72 18.91
N MET A 388 -3.48 -5.17 17.67
CA MET A 388 -3.92 -6.55 17.40
C MET A 388 -2.87 -7.59 17.78
N ASP A 389 -1.60 -7.30 17.50
CA ASP A 389 -0.48 -8.19 17.78
C ASP A 389 -0.22 -8.27 19.30
N GLU A 390 -0.18 -7.13 20.01
CA GLU A 390 -0.03 -7.10 21.48
C GLU A 390 -1.19 -7.76 22.22
N SER A 391 -2.40 -7.67 21.65
CA SER A 391 -3.58 -8.34 22.22
C SER A 391 -3.67 -9.83 21.87
N ASN A 392 -2.79 -10.35 21.03
CA ASN A 392 -2.80 -11.73 20.53
C ASN A 392 -4.17 -12.11 19.95
N THR A 393 -4.79 -11.19 19.20
CA THR A 393 -6.14 -11.38 18.63
C THR A 393 -6.09 -11.85 17.18
N SER A 394 -5.06 -11.43 16.42
CA SER A 394 -4.86 -11.81 15.02
C SER A 394 -4.93 -13.33 14.80
N ASP A 395 -4.23 -14.10 15.64
CA ASP A 395 -4.16 -15.56 15.57
C ASP A 395 -5.47 -16.24 15.94
N THR A 396 -6.21 -15.70 16.92
CA THR A 396 -7.54 -16.19 17.28
C THR A 396 -8.53 -16.01 16.15
N ILE A 397 -8.52 -14.85 15.48
CA ILE A 397 -9.38 -14.58 14.33
C ILE A 397 -9.03 -15.55 13.20
N MET A 398 -7.73 -15.77 12.95
CA MET A 398 -7.26 -16.73 11.96
C MET A 398 -7.72 -18.16 12.26
N TYR A 399 -7.58 -18.59 13.52
CA TYR A 399 -8.04 -19.91 13.99
C TYR A 399 -9.55 -20.08 13.84
N PHE A 400 -10.33 -19.04 14.17
CA PHE A 400 -11.78 -19.07 13.97
C PHE A 400 -12.12 -19.31 12.50
N PHE A 401 -11.53 -18.54 11.58
CA PHE A 401 -11.80 -18.67 10.17
C PHE A 401 -11.30 -19.99 9.56
N SER A 402 -10.16 -20.52 10.02
CA SER A 402 -9.64 -21.80 9.55
C SER A 402 -10.59 -22.96 9.87
N LYS A 403 -11.26 -22.91 11.03
CA LYS A 403 -12.31 -23.87 11.39
C LYS A 403 -13.56 -23.74 10.53
N GLN A 404 -13.98 -22.52 10.20
CA GLN A 404 -15.20 -22.32 9.42
C GLN A 404 -15.10 -22.79 7.97
N ILE A 405 -13.92 -22.73 7.36
CA ILE A 405 -13.74 -23.15 5.96
C ILE A 405 -13.44 -24.65 5.79
N THR A 406 -13.18 -25.36 6.88
CA THR A 406 -12.90 -26.80 6.84
C THR A 406 -14.17 -27.58 6.48
N GLY A 407 -14.10 -28.42 5.44
CA GLY A 407 -15.23 -29.26 4.99
C GLY A 407 -16.18 -28.60 3.99
N MET A 408 -15.92 -27.36 3.57
CA MET A 408 -16.65 -26.73 2.46
C MET A 408 -16.33 -27.39 1.12
N ASN A 409 -17.24 -27.27 0.15
CA ASN A 409 -16.94 -27.64 -1.23
C ASN A 409 -15.90 -26.68 -1.85
N LYS A 410 -15.28 -27.10 -2.96
CA LYS A 410 -14.18 -26.36 -3.60
C LYS A 410 -14.51 -24.90 -3.90
N LEU A 411 -15.68 -24.61 -4.49
CA LEU A 411 -16.07 -23.25 -4.87
C LEU A 411 -16.38 -22.37 -3.66
N ALA A 412 -17.14 -22.90 -2.70
CA ALA A 412 -17.45 -22.20 -1.46
C ALA A 412 -16.18 -21.90 -0.67
N PHE A 413 -15.22 -22.84 -0.62
CA PHE A 413 -13.94 -22.66 0.05
C PHE A 413 -13.19 -21.43 -0.47
N VAL A 414 -12.96 -21.29 -1.78
CA VAL A 414 -12.20 -20.15 -2.33
C VAL A 414 -12.95 -18.82 -2.17
N TRP A 415 -14.26 -18.80 -2.36
CA TRP A 415 -15.07 -17.58 -2.22
C TRP A 415 -15.12 -17.10 -0.77
N VAL A 416 -15.35 -18.01 0.18
CA VAL A 416 -15.34 -17.66 1.61
C VAL A 416 -13.94 -17.26 2.04
N LEU A 417 -12.90 -17.92 1.54
CA LEU A 417 -11.52 -17.54 1.81
C LEU A 417 -11.19 -16.12 1.30
N PHE A 418 -11.67 -15.75 0.11
CA PHE A 418 -11.57 -14.38 -0.39
C PHE A 418 -12.25 -13.37 0.52
N LEU A 419 -13.47 -13.67 1.00
CA LEU A 419 -14.18 -12.82 1.98
C LEU A 419 -13.43 -12.71 3.31
N ILE A 420 -12.83 -13.81 3.78
CA ILE A 420 -12.00 -13.81 4.99
C ILE A 420 -10.82 -12.87 4.80
N TYR A 421 -10.14 -12.91 3.66
CA TYR A 421 -9.02 -12.00 3.38
C TYR A 421 -9.44 -10.55 3.21
N ILE A 422 -10.66 -10.26 2.76
CA ILE A 422 -11.24 -8.90 2.82
C ILE A 422 -11.36 -8.44 4.27
N VAL A 423 -11.96 -9.26 5.14
CA VAL A 423 -12.17 -8.92 6.56
C VAL A 423 -10.84 -8.75 7.30
N LEU A 424 -9.92 -9.70 7.14
CA LEU A 424 -8.59 -9.64 7.74
C LEU A 424 -7.80 -8.45 7.21
N GLY A 425 -7.85 -8.20 5.90
CA GLY A 425 -7.16 -7.08 5.28
C GLY A 425 -7.62 -5.75 5.81
N PHE A 426 -8.92 -5.56 6.06
CA PHE A 426 -9.42 -4.31 6.63
C PHE A 426 -8.65 -3.87 7.88
N PHE A 427 -8.23 -4.83 8.72
CA PHE A 427 -7.46 -4.56 9.93
C PHE A 427 -5.93 -4.72 9.75
N ILE A 428 -5.51 -5.72 8.96
CA ILE A 428 -4.11 -6.07 8.71
C ILE A 428 -3.80 -5.73 7.25
N GLN A 429 -3.49 -4.45 6.99
CA GLN A 429 -3.16 -3.97 5.64
C GLN A 429 -1.73 -4.31 5.19
N SER A 430 -0.90 -4.89 6.06
CA SER A 430 0.43 -5.38 5.68
C SER A 430 0.30 -6.65 4.85
N SER A 431 0.47 -6.54 3.53
CA SER A 431 0.47 -7.70 2.62
C SER A 431 1.46 -8.77 3.09
N SER A 432 2.75 -8.43 3.23
CA SER A 432 3.77 -9.40 3.65
C SER A 432 3.53 -9.97 5.04
N GLY A 433 3.00 -9.16 5.98
CA GLY A 433 2.67 -9.61 7.33
C GLY A 433 1.54 -10.64 7.33
N LEU A 434 0.45 -10.35 6.63
CA LEU A 434 -0.70 -11.25 6.56
C LEU A 434 -0.38 -12.54 5.79
N ALA A 435 0.48 -12.46 4.77
CA ALA A 435 0.96 -13.65 4.05
C ALA A 435 1.69 -14.61 4.99
N VAL A 436 2.66 -14.10 5.76
CA VAL A 436 3.47 -14.95 6.66
C VAL A 436 2.63 -15.53 7.81
N LEU A 437 1.66 -14.75 8.29
CA LEU A 437 0.72 -15.19 9.33
C LEU A 437 -0.23 -16.29 8.83
N SER A 438 -0.81 -16.10 7.64
CA SER A 438 -1.97 -16.90 7.20
C SER A 438 -1.59 -18.10 6.33
N MET A 439 -0.58 -18.01 5.47
CA MET A 439 -0.27 -19.04 4.48
C MET A 439 0.09 -20.41 5.10
N PRO A 440 0.86 -20.49 6.21
CA PRO A 440 1.14 -21.78 6.84
C PRO A 440 -0.12 -22.49 7.32
N ILE A 441 -1.16 -21.73 7.68
CA ILE A 441 -2.41 -22.26 8.24
C ILE A 441 -3.42 -22.54 7.12
N MET A 442 -3.63 -21.58 6.22
CA MET A 442 -4.67 -21.63 5.20
C MET A 442 -4.27 -22.46 3.97
N ALA A 443 -2.99 -22.44 3.56
CA ALA A 443 -2.56 -23.19 2.38
C ALA A 443 -2.69 -24.72 2.57
N PRO A 444 -2.35 -25.33 3.72
CA PRO A 444 -2.58 -26.76 3.92
C PRO A 444 -4.05 -27.18 3.86
N LEU A 445 -5.00 -26.30 4.19
CA LEU A 445 -6.43 -26.60 4.09
C LEU A 445 -6.89 -26.83 2.64
N ALA A 446 -6.22 -26.19 1.68
CA ALA A 446 -6.44 -26.43 0.25
C ALA A 446 -6.35 -27.92 -0.10
N ASN A 447 -5.34 -28.60 0.46
CA ASN A 447 -5.12 -30.03 0.24
C ASN A 447 -6.25 -30.89 0.80
N ILE A 448 -6.87 -30.47 1.91
CA ILE A 448 -7.99 -31.20 2.55
C ILE A 448 -9.26 -31.06 1.69
N VAL A 449 -9.50 -29.88 1.13
CA VAL A 449 -10.65 -29.58 0.27
C VAL A 449 -10.44 -30.08 -1.18
N GLY A 450 -9.19 -30.41 -1.55
CA GLY A 450 -8.83 -30.89 -2.87
C GLY A 450 -8.74 -29.77 -3.92
N VAL A 451 -8.24 -28.60 -3.51
CA VAL A 451 -7.89 -27.47 -4.39
C VAL A 451 -6.39 -27.18 -4.32
N ASP A 452 -5.82 -26.59 -5.36
CA ASP A 452 -4.41 -26.20 -5.35
C ASP A 452 -4.17 -25.04 -4.37
N ARG A 453 -2.99 -25.01 -3.74
CA ARG A 453 -2.59 -23.93 -2.82
C ARG A 453 -2.47 -22.59 -3.52
N ALA A 454 -2.24 -22.57 -4.83
CA ALA A 454 -2.29 -21.36 -5.64
C ALA A 454 -3.64 -20.63 -5.54
N SER A 455 -4.76 -21.36 -5.39
CA SER A 455 -6.08 -20.76 -5.18
C SER A 455 -6.19 -20.02 -3.84
N VAL A 456 -5.48 -20.49 -2.81
CA VAL A 456 -5.40 -19.79 -1.50
C VAL A 456 -4.64 -18.48 -1.66
N ILE A 457 -3.55 -18.49 -2.42
CA ILE A 457 -2.74 -17.29 -2.69
C ILE A 457 -3.52 -16.29 -3.55
N ASP A 458 -4.29 -16.77 -4.53
CA ASP A 458 -5.14 -15.92 -5.38
C ASP A 458 -6.26 -15.28 -4.54
N ALA A 459 -6.96 -16.06 -3.69
CA ALA A 459 -7.96 -15.54 -2.77
C ALA A 459 -7.38 -14.48 -1.81
N TYR A 460 -6.15 -14.71 -1.33
CA TYR A 460 -5.40 -13.76 -0.51
C TYR A 460 -5.09 -12.46 -1.26
N ASN A 461 -4.42 -12.54 -2.40
CA ASN A 461 -4.00 -11.36 -3.18
C ASN A 461 -5.21 -10.53 -3.60
N TRP A 462 -6.26 -11.20 -4.08
CA TRP A 462 -7.45 -10.51 -4.58
C TRP A 462 -8.28 -9.96 -3.44
N GLY A 463 -8.39 -10.66 -2.31
CA GLY A 463 -9.08 -10.17 -1.12
C GLY A 463 -8.39 -8.94 -0.53
N GLN A 464 -7.05 -8.99 -0.38
CA GLN A 464 -6.24 -7.88 0.09
C GLN A 464 -6.29 -6.67 -0.85
N GLY A 465 -6.05 -6.89 -2.15
CA GLY A 465 -6.10 -5.83 -3.15
C GLY A 465 -7.48 -5.20 -3.24
N TYR A 466 -8.55 -6.00 -3.14
CA TYR A 466 -9.92 -5.52 -3.16
C TYR A 466 -10.21 -4.60 -1.97
N ILE A 467 -9.96 -5.05 -0.73
CA ILE A 467 -10.26 -4.23 0.45
C ILE A 467 -9.35 -3.00 0.53
N GLY A 468 -8.12 -3.10 0.02
CA GLY A 468 -7.18 -1.98 -0.09
C GLY A 468 -7.74 -0.77 -0.84
N LEU A 469 -8.73 -0.95 -1.72
CA LEU A 469 -9.40 0.16 -2.44
C LEU A 469 -10.15 1.13 -1.52
N ILE A 470 -10.53 0.69 -0.33
CA ILE A 470 -11.33 1.47 0.63
C ILE A 470 -10.87 1.37 2.08
N ALA A 471 -9.95 0.45 2.41
CA ALA A 471 -9.49 0.25 3.78
C ALA A 471 -8.84 1.53 4.33
N PRO A 472 -9.39 2.13 5.41
CA PRO A 472 -8.84 3.37 5.97
C PRO A 472 -7.41 3.25 6.48
N VAL A 473 -7.01 2.06 6.90
CA VAL A 473 -5.65 1.74 7.39
C VAL A 473 -4.66 1.59 6.22
N GLY A 474 -5.14 1.54 4.98
CA GLY A 474 -4.33 1.45 3.78
C GLY A 474 -3.94 2.82 3.20
N LEU A 475 -3.35 2.81 2.01
CA LEU A 475 -2.79 4.02 1.37
C LEU A 475 -3.83 5.00 0.82
N ILE A 476 -5.13 4.65 0.85
CA ILE A 476 -6.18 5.50 0.28
C ILE A 476 -6.26 6.86 0.98
N LEU A 477 -6.27 6.88 2.32
CA LEU A 477 -6.42 8.14 3.05
C LEU A 477 -5.21 9.06 2.83
N MET A 478 -4.03 8.48 2.70
CA MET A 478 -2.79 9.20 2.37
C MET A 478 -2.85 9.79 0.95
N SER A 479 -3.29 8.98 -0.02
CA SER A 479 -3.49 9.40 -1.41
C SER A 479 -4.47 10.56 -1.52
N LEU A 480 -5.56 10.50 -0.76
CA LEU A 480 -6.58 11.54 -0.72
C LEU A 480 -6.09 12.82 -0.02
N ALA A 481 -5.25 12.69 1.02
CA ALA A 481 -4.64 13.82 1.71
C ALA A 481 -3.74 14.65 0.78
N MET A 482 -2.99 14.00 -0.13
CA MET A 482 -2.12 14.66 -1.11
C MET A 482 -2.86 15.66 -2.02
N VAL A 483 -4.14 15.40 -2.29
CA VAL A 483 -4.98 16.23 -3.18
C VAL A 483 -6.13 16.93 -2.45
N ASN A 484 -6.14 16.87 -1.11
CA ASN A 484 -7.19 17.44 -0.28
C ASN A 484 -8.61 16.97 -0.69
N ILE A 485 -8.79 15.65 -0.85
CA ILE A 485 -10.09 15.04 -1.14
C ILE A 485 -10.60 14.29 0.10
N GLY A 486 -11.88 14.41 0.42
CA GLY A 486 -12.52 13.63 1.48
C GLY A 486 -12.79 12.17 1.07
N PHE A 487 -12.74 11.24 2.03
CA PHE A 487 -13.02 9.82 1.78
C PHE A 487 -14.47 9.56 1.34
N ASP A 488 -15.42 10.39 1.74
CA ASP A 488 -16.81 10.35 1.26
C ASP A 488 -16.91 10.47 -0.26
N ARG A 489 -16.12 11.37 -0.85
CA ARG A 489 -16.08 11.61 -2.30
C ARG A 489 -15.40 10.45 -3.01
N TRP A 490 -14.32 9.93 -2.43
CA TRP A 490 -13.68 8.72 -2.94
C TRP A 490 -14.62 7.53 -2.94
N PHE A 491 -15.33 7.29 -1.83
CA PHE A 491 -16.29 6.19 -1.75
C PHE A 491 -17.39 6.33 -2.80
N LYS A 492 -17.94 7.54 -2.97
CA LYS A 492 -18.92 7.85 -4.02
C LYS A 492 -18.36 7.64 -5.43
N PHE A 493 -17.08 7.92 -5.65
CA PHE A 493 -16.38 7.64 -6.90
C PHE A 493 -16.21 6.12 -7.10
N ILE A 494 -15.68 5.39 -6.13
CA ILE A 494 -15.22 4.01 -6.35
C ILE A 494 -16.31 2.95 -6.20
N TRP A 495 -17.46 3.24 -5.59
CA TRP A 495 -18.48 2.23 -5.24
C TRP A 495 -18.88 1.29 -6.40
N LYS A 496 -19.11 1.83 -7.61
CA LYS A 496 -19.45 1.00 -8.78
C LYS A 496 -18.28 0.10 -9.19
N GLN A 497 -17.07 0.65 -9.10
CA GLN A 497 -15.86 -0.09 -9.40
C GLN A 497 -15.60 -1.20 -8.38
N LEU A 498 -15.93 -1.00 -7.10
CA LEU A 498 -15.89 -2.07 -6.11
C LEU A 498 -16.77 -3.24 -6.53
N VAL A 499 -18.03 -3.00 -6.90
CA VAL A 499 -18.93 -4.08 -7.33
C VAL A 499 -18.36 -4.82 -8.55
N ILE A 500 -17.82 -4.09 -9.53
CA ILE A 500 -17.20 -4.69 -10.72
C ILE A 500 -16.01 -5.58 -10.31
N GLN A 501 -15.08 -5.07 -9.50
CA GLN A 501 -13.90 -5.83 -9.07
C GLN A 501 -14.26 -7.04 -8.21
N PHE A 502 -15.26 -6.91 -7.34
CA PHE A 502 -15.75 -8.01 -6.52
C PHE A 502 -16.24 -9.17 -7.39
N VAL A 503 -17.06 -8.87 -8.41
CA VAL A 503 -17.57 -9.87 -9.35
C VAL A 503 -16.43 -10.49 -10.17
N ILE A 504 -15.49 -9.68 -10.66
CA ILE A 504 -14.31 -10.18 -11.39
C ILE A 504 -13.52 -11.16 -10.50
N CYS A 505 -13.25 -10.81 -9.24
CA CYS A 505 -12.54 -11.68 -8.30
C CYS A 505 -13.27 -13.02 -8.12
N LEU A 506 -14.59 -13.02 -7.89
CA LEU A 506 -15.36 -14.26 -7.70
C LEU A 506 -15.33 -15.16 -8.95
N ILE A 507 -15.46 -14.57 -10.14
CA ILE A 507 -15.42 -15.30 -11.41
C ILE A 507 -14.04 -15.93 -11.60
N PHE A 508 -12.97 -15.15 -11.44
CA PHE A 508 -11.61 -15.65 -11.61
C PHE A 508 -11.22 -16.69 -10.58
N LEU A 509 -11.76 -16.63 -9.35
CA LEU A 509 -11.54 -17.68 -8.34
C LEU A 509 -12.20 -18.98 -8.77
N GLY A 510 -13.40 -18.91 -9.35
CA GLY A 510 -14.07 -20.06 -9.94
C GLY A 510 -13.31 -20.64 -11.12
N ILE A 511 -12.78 -19.79 -12.01
CA ILE A 511 -11.95 -20.21 -13.15
C ILE A 511 -10.67 -20.89 -12.66
N GLY A 512 -10.04 -20.38 -11.60
CA GLY A 512 -8.83 -20.97 -11.03
C GLY A 512 -8.98 -22.45 -10.68
N LEU A 513 -10.15 -22.85 -10.17
CA LEU A 513 -10.46 -24.26 -9.86
C LEU A 513 -10.51 -25.20 -11.07
N LEU A 514 -10.65 -24.65 -12.28
CA LEU A 514 -10.68 -25.40 -13.54
C LEU A 514 -9.32 -25.43 -14.22
N VAL A 515 -8.47 -24.44 -13.95
CA VAL A 515 -7.20 -24.25 -14.65
C VAL A 515 -6.07 -25.08 -14.04
N TYR A 516 -6.02 -25.22 -12.71
CA TYR A 516 -4.92 -25.89 -12.04
C TYR A 516 -5.34 -26.81 -10.89
#